data_AF-A0A2V9JG96-F1
#
_entry.id   AF-A0A2V9JG96-F1
#
_cell.length_a   1.000
_cell.length_b   1.000
_cell.length_c   1.000
_cell.angle_alpha   90.00
_cell.angle_beta   90.00
_cell.angle_gamma   90.00
#
_symmetry.space_group_name_H-M   'P 1'
#
loop_
_entity.id
_entity.type
_entity.pdbx_description
1 polymer ?
#
loop_
_entity_poly.entity_id
_entity_poly.type
_entity_poly.pdbx_seq_one_letter_code
_entity_poly.pdbx_strand_id
1 'polypeptide(L)'
;MHKCAMTAGLLLASAITLLAASETVLVPQVDGEFWQVAGDPDLGKYSKPEQQPVDFAVWQAADGTWQLWSCIRGTAAPGKTRLFYRWQGAKLTDKDWQPMGIAMEADPGFGETEGGLQAPFVMKHNSEY
;
A
#
# COMPACT_ATOMS: atom_id res chain seq x y z
N MET A 1 -37.06 78.87 15.62
CA MET A 1 -35.90 79.45 14.90
C MET A 1 -34.64 78.76 15.43
N HIS A 2 -33.62 78.56 14.57
CA HIS A 2 -32.32 77.89 14.81
C HIS A 2 -32.35 76.38 14.51
N LYS A 3 -32.26 75.98 13.23
CA LYS A 3 -31.08 75.84 12.35
C LYS A 3 -30.46 74.45 12.45
N CYS A 4 -30.76 73.68 11.40
CA CYS A 4 -30.13 72.45 10.95
C CYS A 4 -28.59 72.58 10.94
N ALA A 5 -27.88 71.64 11.56
CA ALA A 5 -26.43 71.50 11.45
C ALA A 5 -26.13 70.12 10.86
N MET A 6 -25.80 70.10 9.57
CA MET A 6 -25.19 68.96 8.90
C MET A 6 -23.86 68.64 9.57
N THR A 7 -23.75 67.44 10.14
CA THR A 7 -22.45 66.85 10.50
C THR A 7 -22.11 65.84 9.41
N ALA A 8 -21.11 66.18 8.59
CA ALA A 8 -20.52 65.28 7.61
C ALA A 8 -19.74 64.20 8.37
N GLY A 9 -20.34 63.01 8.50
CA GLY A 9 -19.69 61.83 9.03
C GLY A 9 -18.63 61.32 8.06
N LEU A 10 -17.37 61.41 8.47
CA LEU A 10 -16.22 60.88 7.75
C LEU A 10 -16.30 59.35 7.71
N LEU A 11 -16.67 58.77 6.56
CA LEU A 11 -16.64 57.33 6.33
C LEU A 11 -15.18 56.88 6.15
N LEU A 12 -14.51 56.51 7.24
CA LEU A 12 -13.31 55.67 7.17
C LEU A 12 -13.75 54.25 6.83
N ALA A 13 -13.78 53.94 5.53
CA ALA A 13 -13.89 52.57 5.07
C ALA A 13 -12.59 51.83 5.41
N SER A 14 -12.61 51.05 6.49
CA SER A 14 -11.56 50.08 6.81
C SER A 14 -11.49 49.04 5.69
N ALA A 15 -10.55 49.21 4.76
CA ALA A 15 -10.17 48.17 3.83
C ALA A 15 -9.40 47.09 4.61
N ILE A 16 -10.15 46.16 5.22
CA ILE A 16 -9.58 44.90 5.68
C ILE A 16 -9.32 44.08 4.43
N THR A 17 -8.08 44.15 3.94
CA THR A 17 -7.60 43.26 2.88
C THR A 17 -7.65 41.85 3.42
N LEU A 18 -8.62 41.05 2.97
CA LEU A 18 -8.69 39.63 3.23
C LEU A 18 -7.51 38.97 2.51
N LEU A 19 -6.38 38.82 3.20
CA LEU A 19 -5.29 37.94 2.76
C LEU A 19 -5.82 36.51 2.92
N ALA A 20 -6.38 35.96 1.84
CA ALA A 20 -6.64 34.54 1.77
C ALA A 20 -5.28 33.83 1.85
N ALA A 21 -4.97 33.25 3.01
CA ALA A 21 -3.82 32.37 3.14
C ALA A 21 -4.06 31.18 2.22
N SER A 22 -3.29 31.09 1.13
CA SER A 22 -3.24 29.89 0.31
C SER A 22 -2.59 28.80 1.16
N GLU A 23 -3.40 27.95 1.78
CA GLU A 23 -2.95 26.73 2.47
C GLU A 23 -2.08 25.93 1.49
N THR A 24 -0.78 25.85 1.77
CA THR A 24 0.16 25.05 0.99
C THR A 24 -0.18 23.57 1.16
N VAL A 25 -0.57 22.90 0.08
CA VAL A 25 -0.79 21.45 0.08
C VAL A 25 0.57 20.75 0.16
N LEU A 26 0.82 20.03 1.25
CA LEU A 26 2.01 19.20 1.39
C LEU A 26 1.87 17.96 0.48
N VAL A 27 2.88 17.73 -0.35
CA VAL A 27 2.96 16.55 -1.23
C VAL A 27 4.07 15.64 -0.71
N PRO A 28 3.80 14.37 -0.38
CA PRO A 28 4.84 13.45 0.03
C PRO A 28 5.80 13.22 -1.14
N GLN A 29 7.10 13.24 -0.84
CA GLN A 29 8.15 12.87 -1.77
C GLN A 29 8.86 11.63 -1.25
N VAL A 30 9.34 10.80 -2.17
CA VAL A 30 10.24 9.70 -1.83
C VAL A 30 11.56 10.32 -1.40
N ASP A 31 11.99 9.98 -0.18
CA ASP A 31 13.31 10.33 0.34
C ASP A 31 14.22 9.09 0.31
N GLY A 32 15.42 9.27 -0.22
CA GLY A 32 16.43 8.22 -0.33
C GLY A 32 16.34 7.33 -1.58
N GLU A 33 17.29 6.40 -1.66
CA GLU A 33 17.42 5.43 -2.75
C GLU A 33 16.39 4.32 -2.63
N PHE A 34 15.88 3.83 -3.75
CA PHE A 34 15.08 2.61 -3.77
C PHE A 34 15.95 1.39 -3.41
N TRP A 35 15.34 0.42 -2.72
CA TRP A 35 15.95 -0.88 -2.49
C TRP A 35 14.97 -2.01 -2.76
N GLN A 36 15.50 -3.19 -3.04
CA GLN A 36 14.71 -4.38 -3.30
C GLN A 36 14.40 -5.10 -1.99
N VAL A 37 13.11 -5.36 -1.75
CA VAL A 37 12.63 -6.17 -0.62
C VAL A 37 12.51 -7.63 -1.00
N ALA A 38 11.93 -7.92 -2.16
CA ALA A 38 11.73 -9.26 -2.70
C ALA A 38 11.85 -9.23 -4.23
N GLY A 39 12.17 -10.37 -4.83
CA GLY A 39 12.30 -10.55 -6.29
C GLY A 39 11.47 -11.72 -6.79
N ASP A 40 11.75 -12.15 -8.02
CA ASP A 40 11.13 -13.34 -8.60
C ASP A 40 11.63 -14.62 -7.89
N PRO A 41 10.77 -15.40 -7.21
CA PRO A 41 11.21 -16.53 -6.40
C PRO A 41 11.45 -17.81 -7.20
N ASP A 42 12.30 -18.71 -6.70
CA ASP A 42 12.28 -20.10 -7.16
C ASP A 42 11.05 -20.84 -6.57
N LEU A 43 10.18 -21.33 -7.45
CA LEU A 43 8.98 -22.12 -7.14
C LEU A 43 9.18 -23.63 -7.38
N GLY A 44 10.41 -24.07 -7.66
CA GLY A 44 10.73 -25.46 -7.99
C GLY A 44 9.95 -25.96 -9.22
N LYS A 45 9.10 -26.97 -9.03
CA LYS A 45 8.30 -27.57 -10.11
C LYS A 45 7.35 -26.59 -10.79
N TYR A 46 7.02 -25.47 -10.14
CA TYR A 46 6.13 -24.45 -10.69
C TYR A 46 6.88 -23.26 -11.32
N SER A 47 8.22 -23.26 -11.29
CA SER A 47 9.01 -22.17 -11.85
C SER A 47 8.84 -22.08 -13.36
N LYS A 48 8.66 -20.85 -13.87
CA LYS A 48 8.73 -20.55 -15.30
C LYS A 48 9.51 -19.25 -15.55
N PRO A 49 10.22 -19.11 -16.67
CA PRO A 49 10.96 -17.88 -16.99
C PRO A 49 10.10 -16.62 -17.06
N GLU A 50 8.81 -16.75 -17.41
CA GLU A 50 7.89 -15.62 -17.59
C GLU A 50 7.08 -15.28 -16.32
N GLN A 51 7.33 -15.98 -15.22
CA GLN A 51 6.58 -15.76 -13.99
C GLN A 51 6.88 -14.38 -13.39
N GLN A 52 5.92 -13.81 -12.67
CA GLN A 52 6.05 -12.46 -12.14
C GLN A 52 5.36 -12.33 -10.78
N PRO A 53 6.05 -11.78 -9.76
CA PRO A 53 5.35 -11.21 -8.61
C PRO A 53 4.53 -9.99 -9.06
N VAL A 54 3.29 -9.87 -8.60
CA VAL A 54 2.38 -8.78 -8.99
C VAL A 54 1.75 -8.08 -7.80
N ASP A 55 0.60 -8.53 -7.33
CA ASP A 55 -0.10 -7.94 -6.20
C ASP A 55 0.50 -8.45 -4.89
N PHE A 56 0.59 -7.61 -3.86
CA PHE A 56 1.22 -7.98 -2.58
C PHE A 56 0.53 -7.35 -1.37
N ALA A 57 0.75 -7.98 -0.21
CA ALA A 57 0.48 -7.43 1.11
C ALA A 57 1.75 -7.44 1.95
N VAL A 58 1.98 -6.39 2.75
CA VAL A 58 3.10 -6.28 3.68
C VAL A 58 2.56 -5.93 5.07
N TRP A 59 2.97 -6.68 6.09
CA TRP A 59 2.53 -6.44 7.46
C TRP A 59 3.59 -6.89 8.47
N GLN A 60 3.48 -6.40 9.71
CA GLN A 60 4.24 -6.93 10.84
C GLN A 60 3.41 -8.01 11.54
N ALA A 61 3.97 -9.21 11.65
CA ALA A 61 3.36 -10.36 12.33
C ALA A 61 3.41 -10.23 13.86
N ALA A 62 2.71 -11.13 14.55
CA ALA A 62 2.61 -11.15 16.02
C ALA A 62 3.98 -11.24 16.73
N ASP A 63 4.94 -11.91 16.11
CA ASP A 63 6.30 -12.10 16.63
C ASP A 63 7.24 -10.92 16.33
N GLY A 64 6.73 -9.85 15.71
CA GLY A 64 7.47 -8.66 15.35
C GLY A 64 8.22 -8.76 14.01
N THR A 65 8.23 -9.92 13.36
CA THR A 65 8.80 -10.05 12.01
C THR A 65 7.94 -9.36 10.97
N TRP A 66 8.56 -8.95 9.87
CA TRP A 66 7.86 -8.41 8.72
C TRP A 66 7.58 -9.51 7.69
N GLN A 67 6.38 -9.50 7.14
CA GLN A 67 5.89 -10.49 6.20
C GLN A 67 5.49 -9.80 4.90
N LEU A 68 5.82 -10.43 3.77
CA LEU A 68 5.36 -10.04 2.45
C LEU A 68 4.80 -11.27 1.76
N TRP A 69 3.53 -11.22 1.35
CA TRP A 69 2.96 -12.23 0.47
C TRP A 69 2.65 -11.59 -0.88
N SER A 70 2.99 -12.28 -1.97
CA SER A 70 2.66 -11.83 -3.32
C SER A 70 2.01 -12.93 -4.14
N CYS A 71 1.06 -12.54 -4.99
CA CYS A 71 0.63 -13.33 -6.12
C CYS A 71 1.78 -13.48 -7.10
N ILE A 72 2.21 -14.72 -7.35
CA ILE A 72 3.09 -15.02 -8.49
C ILE A 72 2.22 -15.53 -9.62
N ARG A 73 2.21 -14.82 -10.75
CA ARG A 73 1.44 -15.19 -11.94
C ARG A 73 2.33 -15.81 -13.01
N GLY A 74 1.74 -16.53 -13.95
CA GLY A 74 2.48 -17.11 -15.08
C GLY A 74 3.33 -18.31 -14.67
N THR A 75 2.99 -18.96 -13.56
CA THR A 75 3.72 -20.13 -13.05
C THR A 75 3.33 -21.42 -13.80
N ALA A 76 3.92 -22.55 -13.42
CA ALA A 76 3.47 -23.88 -13.84
C ALA A 76 2.39 -24.48 -12.94
N ALA A 77 1.87 -23.74 -11.95
CA ALA A 77 0.70 -24.17 -11.18
C ALA A 77 -0.52 -24.36 -12.11
N PRO A 78 -1.43 -25.28 -11.80
CA PRO A 78 -2.58 -25.57 -12.65
C PRO A 78 -3.59 -24.41 -12.70
N GLY A 79 -4.61 -24.56 -13.53
CA GLY A 79 -5.67 -23.56 -13.70
C GLY A 79 -5.16 -22.21 -14.23
N LYS A 80 -5.43 -21.14 -13.50
CA LYS A 80 -5.08 -19.76 -13.88
C LYS A 80 -3.61 -19.40 -13.59
N THR A 81 -2.77 -20.37 -13.19
CA THR A 81 -1.31 -20.25 -13.05
C THR A 81 -0.81 -19.34 -11.92
N ARG A 82 -1.64 -19.10 -10.90
CA ARG A 82 -1.29 -18.22 -9.78
C ARG A 82 -1.28 -18.95 -8.45
N LEU A 83 -0.37 -18.52 -7.60
CA LEU A 83 -0.22 -18.94 -6.22
C LEU A 83 0.28 -17.77 -5.37
N PHE A 84 0.22 -17.90 -4.04
CA PHE A 84 0.87 -16.97 -3.14
C PHE A 84 2.22 -17.49 -2.69
N TYR A 85 3.24 -16.64 -2.76
CA TYR A 85 4.57 -16.88 -2.23
C TYR A 85 4.90 -15.87 -1.13
N ARG A 86 5.70 -16.28 -0.15
CA ARG A 86 6.00 -15.49 1.05
C ARG A 86 7.49 -15.19 1.20
N TRP A 87 7.77 -13.99 1.71
CA TRP A 87 9.07 -13.57 2.22
C TRP A 87 8.95 -13.04 3.65
N GLN A 88 10.06 -13.08 4.39
CA GLN A 88 10.16 -12.57 5.76
C GLN A 88 11.40 -11.68 5.95
N GLY A 89 11.20 -10.53 6.59
CA GLY A 89 12.27 -9.60 6.99
C GLY A 89 12.31 -9.41 8.50
N ALA A 90 13.48 -9.06 9.05
CA ALA A 90 13.58 -8.66 10.46
C ALA A 90 13.13 -7.20 10.66
N LYS A 91 13.39 -6.34 9.66
CA LYS A 91 12.97 -4.94 9.62
C LYS A 91 12.34 -4.62 8.27
N LEU A 92 11.41 -3.66 8.28
CA LEU A 92 10.77 -3.16 7.06
C LEU A 92 11.79 -2.67 6.00
N THR A 93 12.92 -2.12 6.45
CA THR A 93 13.96 -1.53 5.59
C THR A 93 15.07 -2.50 5.20
N ASP A 94 14.98 -3.77 5.61
CA ASP A 94 15.96 -4.76 5.18
C ASP A 94 15.82 -5.01 3.67
N LYS A 95 16.94 -5.27 3.01
CA LYS A 95 16.97 -5.70 1.60
C LYS A 95 16.85 -7.21 1.52
N ASP A 96 16.38 -7.71 0.38
CA ASP A 96 16.43 -9.13 0.01
C ASP A 96 15.91 -10.05 1.12
N TRP A 97 14.65 -9.84 1.52
CA TRP A 97 13.99 -10.62 2.57
C TRP A 97 14.06 -12.11 2.29
N GLN A 98 14.09 -12.89 3.37
CA GLN A 98 14.24 -14.33 3.29
C GLN A 98 13.03 -14.96 2.59
N PRO A 99 13.22 -15.74 1.51
CA PRO A 99 12.14 -16.51 0.90
C PRO A 99 11.67 -17.61 1.85
N MET A 100 10.35 -17.75 1.98
CA MET A 100 9.70 -18.71 2.90
C MET A 100 8.95 -19.82 2.16
N GLY A 101 8.83 -19.73 0.84
CA GLY A 101 8.14 -20.72 0.00
C GLY A 101 6.71 -20.32 -0.39
N ILE A 102 6.03 -21.26 -1.04
CA ILE A 102 4.62 -21.14 -1.41
C ILE A 102 3.78 -21.12 -0.13
N ALA A 103 3.08 -20.02 0.09
CA ALA A 103 2.22 -19.84 1.25
C ALA A 103 0.82 -20.41 1.04
N MET A 104 0.30 -20.33 -0.20
CA MET A 104 -1.05 -20.78 -0.52
C MET A 104 -1.18 -21.11 -2.02
N GLU A 105 -1.85 -22.21 -2.31
CA GLU A 105 -2.42 -22.55 -3.62
C GLU A 105 -3.95 -22.50 -3.51
N ALA A 106 -4.65 -22.20 -4.61
CA ALA A 106 -6.11 -22.21 -4.59
C ALA A 106 -6.63 -23.64 -4.39
N ASP A 107 -7.69 -23.79 -3.59
CA ASP A 107 -8.38 -25.05 -3.37
C ASP A 107 -9.82 -24.99 -3.90
N PRO A 108 -10.09 -25.59 -5.09
CA PRO A 108 -11.43 -25.67 -5.66
C PRO A 108 -12.47 -26.36 -4.78
N GLY A 109 -12.05 -27.17 -3.80
CA GLY A 109 -12.94 -27.77 -2.81
C GLY A 109 -13.69 -26.74 -1.95
N PHE A 110 -13.15 -25.53 -1.81
CA PHE A 110 -13.80 -24.40 -1.15
C PHE A 110 -14.50 -23.43 -2.12
N GLY A 111 -14.63 -23.80 -3.40
CA GLY A 111 -15.25 -22.96 -4.44
C GLY A 111 -14.29 -21.92 -5.05
N GLU A 112 -13.00 -22.01 -4.76
CA GLU A 112 -11.99 -21.15 -5.35
C GLU A 112 -11.75 -21.52 -6.83
N THR A 113 -11.32 -20.54 -7.63
CA THR A 113 -10.85 -20.83 -8.98
C THR A 113 -9.43 -21.38 -8.92
N GLU A 114 -9.19 -22.59 -9.47
CA GLU A 114 -7.86 -23.20 -9.51
C GLU A 114 -6.82 -22.25 -10.10
N GLY A 115 -5.70 -22.06 -9.40
CA GLY A 115 -4.65 -21.12 -9.76
C GLY A 115 -5.12 -19.66 -9.84
N GLY A 116 -6.26 -19.31 -9.22
CA GLY A 116 -6.95 -18.02 -9.37
C GLY A 116 -6.66 -17.01 -8.26
N LEU A 117 -5.77 -17.32 -7.31
CA LEU A 117 -5.43 -16.42 -6.21
C LEU A 117 -4.86 -15.09 -6.75
N GLN A 118 -5.32 -13.96 -6.22
CA GLN A 118 -4.87 -12.63 -6.58
C GLN A 118 -5.07 -11.66 -5.40
N ALA A 119 -4.26 -10.60 -5.33
CA ALA A 119 -4.41 -9.47 -4.41
C ALA A 119 -4.62 -9.89 -2.94
N PRO A 120 -3.59 -10.47 -2.29
CA PRO A 120 -3.72 -10.87 -0.90
C PRO A 120 -4.06 -9.65 -0.03
N PHE A 121 -4.93 -9.88 0.96
CA PHE A 121 -5.27 -8.92 2.01
C PHE A 121 -5.15 -9.62 3.36
N VAL A 122 -4.58 -8.92 4.34
CA VAL A 122 -4.33 -9.46 5.67
C VAL A 122 -5.08 -8.64 6.68
N MET A 123 -5.82 -9.31 7.55
CA MET A 123 -6.46 -8.69 8.70
C MET A 123 -6.14 -9.50 9.94
N LYS A 124 -5.81 -8.78 11.02
CA LYS A 124 -5.70 -9.42 12.31
C LYS A 124 -7.10 -9.71 12.84
N HIS A 125 -7.37 -10.96 13.19
CA HIS A 125 -8.57 -11.36 13.91
C HIS A 125 -8.16 -12.06 15.21
N ASN A 126 -8.52 -11.46 16.34
CA ASN A 126 -8.03 -11.86 17.67
C ASN A 126 -6.48 -11.83 17.73
N SER A 127 -5.86 -12.99 17.86
CA SER A 127 -4.41 -13.16 17.94
C SER A 127 -3.80 -13.76 16.66
N GLU A 128 -4.60 -13.89 15.60
CA GLU A 128 -4.22 -14.51 14.33
C GLU A 128 -4.23 -13.46 13.20
N TYR A 129 -3.43 -13.70 12.16
CA TYR A 129 -3.25 -12.84 10.97
C TYR A 129 -3.59 -13.62 9.71
#